data_AF-A0A8T0HLJ4-F1
#
_entry.id   AF-A0A8T0HLJ4-F1
#
_cell.length_a   1.000
_cell.length_b   1.000
_cell.length_c   1.000
_cell.angle_alpha   90.00
_cell.angle_beta   90.00
_cell.angle_gamma   90.00
#
_symmetry.space_group_name_H-M   'P 1'
#
loop_
_entity.id
_entity.type
_entity.pdbx_description
1 polymer ?
#
loop_
_entity_poly.entity_id
_entity_poly.type
_entity_poly.pdbx_seq_one_letter_code
_entity_poly.pdbx_strand_id
1 'polypeptide(L)'
;MIDCIRGEYSPSYQQIHEANSLFCPLSNLHRPSTQKNVESLTIERWQKIQGKLKVVQLSSGFVLSPLNDTKGRQIPPIESWPSIVHGGHIDKNEKHLSLSMTLNAIRTQWSTDIYVGGIQSSFIQHCMNSCEVCQEKKLWDEVVKVPLENLSATLDALCTKYIVLRRRVKCR
;
A
#
# COMPACT_ATOMS: atom_id res chain seq x y z
N MET A 1 2.02 1.57 21.43
CA MET A 1 1.55 0.16 21.32
C MET A 1 2.64 -0.85 21.68
N ILE A 2 3.86 -0.73 21.16
CA ILE A 2 5.00 -1.59 21.53
C ILE A 2 5.20 -1.62 23.05
N ASP A 3 5.31 -0.45 23.68
CA ASP A 3 5.51 -0.33 25.14
C ASP A 3 4.36 -0.95 25.93
N CYS A 4 3.13 -0.88 25.40
CA CYS A 4 1.97 -1.50 26.01
C CYS A 4 2.02 -3.03 25.97
N ILE A 5 2.46 -3.62 24.86
CA ILE A 5 2.62 -5.07 24.72
C ILE A 5 3.74 -5.57 25.64
N ARG A 6 4.77 -4.75 25.86
CA ARG A 6 5.86 -5.06 26.79
C ARG A 6 5.47 -4.94 28.26
N GLY A 7 4.24 -4.51 28.56
CA GLY A 7 3.75 -4.31 29.92
C GLY A 7 4.32 -3.07 30.60
N GLU A 8 4.93 -2.16 29.84
CA GLU A 8 5.59 -0.96 30.37
C GLU A 8 4.60 0.20 30.51
N TYR A 9 3.43 0.13 29.86
CA TYR A 9 2.50 1.24 29.78
C TYR A 9 1.04 0.83 29.50
N SER A 10 0.09 1.43 30.21
CA SER A 10 -1.35 1.33 29.93
C SER A 10 -1.87 2.64 29.34
N PRO A 11 -2.24 2.69 28.05
CA PRO A 11 -2.61 3.94 27.40
C PRO A 11 -4.03 4.40 27.75
N SER A 12 -4.23 5.71 27.80
CA SER A 12 -5.55 6.33 27.95
C SER A 12 -6.36 6.24 26.65
N TYR A 13 -7.68 6.46 26.73
CA TYR A 13 -8.55 6.54 25.56
C TYR A 13 -8.05 7.56 24.53
N GLN A 14 -7.66 8.77 24.97
CA GLN A 14 -7.19 9.82 24.07
C GLN A 14 -5.96 9.38 23.28
N GLN A 15 -4.99 8.72 23.94
CA GLN A 15 -3.79 8.23 23.28
C GLN A 15 -4.10 7.10 22.28
N ILE A 16 -5.03 6.21 22.62
CA ILE A 16 -5.50 5.16 21.70
C ILE A 16 -6.19 5.81 20.50
N HIS A 17 -7.01 6.83 20.72
CA HIS A 17 -7.75 7.53 19.68
C HIS A 17 -6.81 8.26 18.71
N GLU A 18 -5.83 8.99 19.22
CA GLU A 18 -4.78 9.65 18.44
C GLU A 18 -3.90 8.64 17.69
N ALA A 19 -3.57 7.50 18.30
CA ALA A 19 -2.82 6.45 17.60
C ALA A 19 -3.64 5.79 16.49
N ASN A 20 -4.95 5.58 16.70
CA ASN A 20 -5.83 4.97 15.71
C ASN A 20 -6.05 5.84 14.47
N SER A 21 -6.04 7.17 14.60
CA SER A 21 -6.10 8.06 13.44
C SER A 21 -4.85 7.97 12.56
N LEU A 22 -3.73 7.52 13.13
CA LEU A 22 -2.46 7.31 12.44
C LEU A 22 -2.25 5.84 11.98
N PHE A 23 -2.89 4.83 12.58
CA PHE A 23 -2.49 3.42 12.36
C PHE A 23 -3.13 2.70 11.16
N CYS A 24 -4.29 3.13 10.62
CA CYS A 24 -4.89 2.57 9.39
C CYS A 24 -6.28 3.14 9.05
N PRO A 25 -6.73 3.08 7.77
CA PRO A 25 -8.03 3.56 7.28
C PRO A 25 -9.20 2.63 7.63
N LEU A 26 -9.23 2.14 8.88
CA LEU A 26 -10.41 1.54 9.49
C LEU A 26 -11.46 2.61 9.88
N SER A 27 -11.30 3.84 9.39
CA SER A 27 -12.23 4.95 9.47
C SER A 27 -13.63 4.60 8.94
N ASN A 28 -13.78 3.54 8.15
CA ASN A 28 -15.11 3.07 7.72
C ASN A 28 -15.90 2.29 8.79
N LEU A 29 -15.39 2.17 10.02
CA LEU A 29 -16.22 1.81 11.19
C LEU A 29 -16.70 3.04 11.98
N HIS A 30 -16.46 4.27 11.52
CA HIS A 30 -17.36 5.39 11.79
C HIS A 30 -18.70 5.16 11.06
N ARG A 31 -19.42 4.11 11.44
CA ARG A 31 -20.85 4.31 11.58
C ARG A 31 -20.99 5.13 12.85
N PRO A 32 -21.51 6.37 12.80
CA PRO A 32 -22.01 7.01 13.99
C PRO A 32 -23.21 6.19 14.45
N SER A 33 -22.96 5.08 15.13
CA SER A 33 -23.99 4.57 16.01
C SER A 33 -24.07 5.61 17.12
N THR A 34 -25.28 6.01 17.44
CA THR A 34 -25.68 6.90 18.53
C THR A 34 -25.30 6.35 19.92
N GLN A 35 -24.23 5.55 20.02
CA GLN A 35 -23.85 4.81 21.20
C GLN A 35 -23.04 5.70 22.15
N LYS A 36 -23.57 5.86 23.36
CA LYS A 36 -22.95 6.49 24.54
C LYS A 36 -21.66 5.77 25.02
N ASN A 37 -20.99 4.99 24.16
CA ASN A 37 -19.93 4.05 24.57
C ASN A 37 -18.73 3.98 23.60
N VAL A 38 -18.51 5.04 22.80
CA VAL A 38 -17.41 5.11 21.82
C VAL A 38 -16.04 4.87 22.46
N GLU A 39 -15.84 5.37 23.68
CA GLU A 39 -14.61 5.18 24.44
C GLU A 39 -14.34 3.71 24.76
N SER A 40 -15.28 3.03 25.43
CA SER A 40 -15.17 1.61 25.76
C SER A 40 -14.97 0.75 24.51
N LEU A 41 -15.70 1.02 23.44
CA LEU A 41 -15.54 0.31 22.16
C LEU A 41 -14.16 0.51 21.53
N THR A 42 -13.61 1.73 21.65
CA THR A 42 -12.28 2.05 21.13
C THR A 42 -11.21 1.30 21.92
N ILE A 43 -11.32 1.28 23.25
CA ILE A 43 -10.41 0.54 24.13
C ILE A 43 -10.51 -0.97 23.87
N GLU A 44 -11.72 -1.54 23.83
CA GLU A 44 -11.93 -2.97 23.54
C GLU A 44 -11.34 -3.37 22.19
N ARG A 45 -11.56 -2.55 21.16
CA ARG A 45 -11.01 -2.80 19.82
C ARG A 45 -9.49 -2.79 19.85
N TRP A 46 -8.90 -1.81 20.54
CA TRP A 46 -7.45 -1.71 20.69
C TRP A 46 -6.88 -2.92 21.43
N GLN A 47 -7.50 -3.36 22.53
CA GLN A 47 -7.10 -4.58 23.26
C GLN A 47 -7.22 -5.84 22.40
N LYS A 48 -8.28 -5.97 21.58
CA LYS A 48 -8.43 -7.08 20.63
C LYS A 48 -7.32 -7.10 19.57
N ILE A 49 -6.88 -5.94 19.10
CA ILE A 49 -5.74 -5.84 18.17
C ILE A 49 -4.46 -6.20 18.92
N GLN A 50 -4.21 -5.60 20.08
CA GLN A 50 -3.04 -5.86 20.92
C GLN A 50 -2.86 -7.36 21.19
N GLY A 51 -3.94 -8.09 21.53
CA GLY A 51 -3.90 -9.53 21.78
C GLY A 51 -3.57 -10.40 20.57
N LYS A 52 -3.51 -9.82 19.35
CA LYS A 52 -3.11 -10.50 18.11
C LYS A 52 -1.68 -10.15 17.69
N LEU A 53 -0.98 -9.31 18.44
CA LEU A 53 0.34 -8.81 18.09
C LEU A 53 1.40 -9.30 19.06
N LYS A 54 2.63 -9.39 18.56
CA LYS A 54 3.86 -9.60 19.35
C LYS A 54 4.88 -8.54 18.99
N VAL A 55 5.73 -8.21 19.95
CA VAL A 55 6.91 -7.37 19.72
C VAL A 55 8.07 -8.26 19.33
N VAL A 56 8.75 -7.91 18.24
CA VAL A 56 9.95 -8.59 17.76
C VAL A 56 11.12 -7.61 17.84
N GLN A 57 12.25 -8.07 18.35
CA GLN A 57 13.48 -7.28 18.39
C GLN A 57 14.30 -7.57 17.12
N LEU A 58 14.65 -6.50 16.41
CA LEU A 58 15.53 -6.49 15.26
C LEU A 58 16.79 -5.67 15.57
N SER A 59 17.79 -5.74 14.70
CA SER A 59 18.99 -4.89 14.79
C SER A 59 18.66 -3.39 14.73
N SER A 60 17.57 -3.02 14.05
CA SER A 60 17.09 -1.63 13.93
C SER A 60 16.18 -1.17 15.09
N GLY A 61 15.84 -2.06 16.03
CA GLY A 61 14.94 -1.77 17.15
C GLY A 61 13.76 -2.72 17.26
N PHE A 62 12.70 -2.29 17.94
CA PHE A 62 11.50 -3.10 18.17
C PHE A 62 10.45 -2.86 17.09
N VAL A 63 9.84 -3.93 16.61
CA VAL A 63 8.76 -3.88 15.60
C VAL A 63 7.57 -4.72 16.04
N LEU A 64 6.40 -4.41 15.47
CA LEU A 64 5.19 -5.21 15.66
C LEU A 64 5.13 -6.31 14.60
N SER A 65 4.70 -7.51 15.01
CA SER A 65 4.44 -8.65 14.13
C SER A 65 3.12 -9.28 14.55
N PRO A 66 2.34 -9.88 13.63
CA PRO A 66 1.18 -10.67 14.02
C PRO A 66 1.63 -11.91 14.82
N LEU A 67 0.90 -12.25 15.88
CA LEU A 67 1.23 -13.34 16.79
C LEU A 67 1.34 -14.67 16.03
N ASN A 68 0.35 -14.96 15.19
CA ASN A 68 0.22 -16.18 14.39
C ASN A 68 1.09 -16.21 13.13
N ASP A 69 1.91 -15.19 12.90
CA ASP A 69 2.80 -15.18 11.74
C ASP A 69 4.09 -15.94 12.04
N THR A 70 4.25 -17.08 11.37
CA THR A 70 5.45 -17.94 11.46
C THR A 70 6.62 -17.39 10.66
N LYS A 71 6.37 -16.50 9.69
CA LYS A 71 7.42 -15.85 8.88
C LYS A 71 7.99 -14.61 9.56
N GLY A 72 7.43 -14.21 10.70
CA GLY A 72 7.88 -13.02 11.44
C GLY A 72 7.70 -11.72 10.67
N ARG A 73 6.68 -11.65 9.80
CA ARG A 73 6.43 -10.44 9.00
C ARG A 73 6.03 -9.28 9.88
N GLN A 74 6.56 -8.12 9.52
CA GLN A 74 6.44 -6.90 10.30
C GLN A 74 5.18 -6.14 9.91
N ILE A 75 4.61 -5.41 10.85
CA ILE A 75 3.55 -4.43 10.61
C ILE A 75 4.21 -3.06 10.48
N PRO A 76 4.25 -2.48 9.27
CA PRO A 76 4.89 -1.20 9.05
C PRO A 76 4.00 -0.03 9.50
N PRO A 77 4.60 1.08 9.97
CA PRO A 77 3.90 2.35 10.14
C PRO A 77 3.25 2.81 8.82
N ILE A 78 2.05 3.40 8.87
CA ILE A 78 1.28 3.75 7.67
C ILE A 78 2.06 4.71 6.75
N GLU A 79 2.85 5.60 7.35
CA GLU A 79 3.63 6.63 6.66
C GLU A 79 4.72 6.01 5.77
N SER A 80 5.17 4.81 6.14
CA SER A 80 6.16 4.05 5.37
C SER A 80 5.55 3.23 4.23
N TRP A 81 4.23 3.08 4.17
CA TRP A 81 3.57 2.22 3.17
C TRP A 81 3.91 2.61 1.73
N PRO A 82 3.84 3.89 1.31
CA PRO A 82 4.19 4.27 -0.07
C PRO A 82 5.60 3.83 -0.45
N SER A 83 6.57 4.08 0.45
CA SER A 83 7.98 3.74 0.26
C SER A 83 8.21 2.22 0.19
N ILE A 84 7.52 1.46 1.04
CA ILE A 84 7.56 -0.02 1.02
C ILE A 84 6.99 -0.55 -0.30
N VAL A 85 5.85 0.00 -0.74
CA VAL A 85 5.25 -0.43 -2.01
C VAL A 85 6.16 -0.08 -3.19
N HIS A 86 6.75 1.10 -3.19
CA HIS A 86 7.70 1.50 -4.22
C HIS A 86 8.92 0.57 -4.27
N GLY A 87 9.54 0.27 -3.13
CA GLY A 87 10.67 -0.65 -3.03
C GLY A 87 10.31 -2.11 -3.36
N GLY A 88 9.06 -2.53 -3.12
CA GLY A 88 8.56 -3.85 -3.50
C GLY A 88 8.11 -3.95 -4.96
N HIS A 89 7.85 -2.82 -5.61
CA HIS A 89 7.38 -2.75 -6.99
C HIS A 89 8.53 -2.81 -8.00
N ILE A 90 9.75 -2.43 -7.60
CA ILE A 90 10.94 -2.40 -8.45
C ILE A 90 11.87 -3.53 -8.02
N ASP A 91 12.31 -4.37 -8.96
CA ASP A 91 13.29 -5.42 -8.68
C ASP A 91 14.73 -4.89 -8.66
N LYS A 92 15.70 -5.77 -8.36
CA LYS A 92 17.13 -5.43 -8.31
C LYS A 92 17.71 -4.95 -9.65
N ASN A 93 17.01 -5.17 -10.75
CA ASN A 93 17.40 -4.78 -12.10
C ASN A 93 16.58 -3.58 -12.59
N GLU A 94 15.97 -2.82 -11.67
CA GLU A 94 15.11 -1.67 -11.98
C GLU A 94 13.87 -2.04 -12.81
N LYS A 95 13.47 -3.32 -12.83
CA LYS A 95 12.28 -3.77 -13.54
C LYS A 95 11.05 -3.60 -12.65
N HIS A 96 10.06 -2.92 -13.20
CA HIS A 96 8.75 -2.80 -12.59
C HIS A 96 8.00 -4.14 -12.64
N LEU A 97 7.59 -4.59 -11.47
CA LEU A 97 6.97 -5.88 -11.25
C LEU A 97 5.44 -5.82 -11.46
N SER A 98 4.86 -6.96 -11.82
CA SER A 98 3.41 -7.13 -11.85
C SER A 98 2.81 -7.08 -10.43
N LEU A 99 1.48 -6.92 -10.33
CA LEU A 99 0.81 -6.87 -9.02
C LEU A 99 1.06 -8.12 -8.19
N SER A 100 1.01 -9.31 -8.80
CA SER A 100 1.26 -10.57 -8.09
C SER A 100 2.69 -10.67 -7.58
N MET A 101 3.67 -10.26 -8.38
CA MET A 101 5.08 -10.26 -7.99
C MET A 101 5.38 -9.22 -6.91
N THR A 102 4.81 -8.02 -7.03
CA THR A 102 4.92 -6.94 -6.03
C THR A 102 4.32 -7.36 -4.69
N LEU A 103 3.12 -7.96 -4.72
CA LEU A 103 2.48 -8.51 -3.52
C LEU A 103 3.34 -9.59 -2.86
N ASN A 104 3.93 -10.48 -3.66
CA ASN A 104 4.81 -11.52 -3.14
C ASN A 104 6.08 -10.93 -2.53
N ALA A 105 6.70 -9.93 -3.17
CA ALA A 105 7.87 -9.23 -2.64
C ALA A 105 7.56 -8.56 -1.30
N ILE A 106 6.46 -7.80 -1.21
CA ILE A 106 6.03 -7.15 0.04
C ILE A 106 5.78 -8.19 1.14
N ARG A 107 5.08 -9.29 0.81
CA ARG A 107 4.76 -10.38 1.74
C ARG A 107 5.97 -11.18 2.21
N THR A 108 7.18 -10.95 1.70
CA THR A 108 8.38 -11.58 2.26
C THR A 108 8.74 -10.99 3.63
N GLN A 109 8.50 -9.70 3.82
CA GLN A 109 8.92 -8.96 5.01
C GLN A 109 7.76 -8.30 5.76
N TRP A 110 6.70 -7.92 5.06
CA TRP A 110 5.61 -7.10 5.62
C TRP A 110 4.29 -7.86 5.63
N SER A 111 3.50 -7.63 6.69
CA SER A 111 2.14 -8.13 6.76
C SER A 111 1.25 -7.37 5.79
N THR A 112 0.40 -8.10 5.06
CA THR A 112 -0.67 -7.53 4.22
C THR A 112 -2.07 -7.74 4.82
N ASP A 113 -2.14 -8.16 6.09
CA ASP A 113 -3.40 -8.39 6.79
C ASP A 113 -3.85 -7.11 7.50
N ILE A 114 -4.85 -6.45 6.94
CA ILE A 114 -5.41 -5.21 7.48
C ILE A 114 -6.01 -5.37 8.88
N TYR A 115 -6.50 -6.56 9.25
CA TYR A 115 -7.12 -6.78 10.55
C TYR A 115 -6.13 -6.67 11.72
N VAL A 116 -4.83 -6.71 11.40
CA VAL A 116 -3.72 -6.54 12.34
C VAL A 116 -2.82 -5.35 11.97
N GLY A 117 -3.28 -4.46 11.08
CA GLY A 117 -2.54 -3.24 10.68
C GLY A 117 -1.56 -3.42 9.52
N GLY A 118 -1.61 -4.53 8.78
CA GLY A 118 -0.80 -4.75 7.59
C GLY A 118 -1.24 -3.93 6.37
N ILE A 119 -0.36 -3.82 5.38
CA ILE A 119 -0.58 -3.04 4.14
C ILE A 119 -1.70 -3.66 3.31
N GLN A 120 -2.75 -2.90 3.00
CA GLN A 120 -3.85 -3.40 2.17
C GLN A 120 -3.42 -3.66 0.72
N SER A 121 -3.84 -4.79 0.15
CA SER A 121 -3.62 -5.10 -1.27
C SER A 121 -4.20 -4.04 -2.22
N SER A 122 -5.34 -3.43 -1.85
CA SER A 122 -5.95 -2.32 -2.61
C SER A 122 -5.08 -1.07 -2.63
N PHE A 123 -4.44 -0.75 -1.49
CA PHE A 123 -3.47 0.33 -1.41
C PHE A 123 -2.25 0.06 -2.29
N ILE A 124 -1.71 -1.17 -2.24
CA ILE A 124 -0.60 -1.61 -3.09
C ILE A 124 -0.97 -1.42 -4.58
N GLN A 125 -2.15 -1.88 -4.97
CA GLN A 125 -2.65 -1.73 -6.33
C GLN A 125 -2.83 -0.25 -6.74
N HIS A 126 -3.33 0.60 -5.84
CA HIS A 126 -3.46 2.03 -6.10
C HIS A 126 -2.11 2.71 -6.34
N CYS A 127 -1.11 2.43 -5.50
CA CYS A 127 0.25 2.93 -5.69
C CYS A 127 0.85 2.45 -7.03
N MET A 128 0.70 1.18 -7.38
CA MET A 128 1.17 0.65 -8.66
C MET A 128 0.47 1.29 -9.86
N ASN A 129 -0.83 1.55 -9.75
CA ASN A 129 -1.59 2.24 -10.79
C ASN A 129 -1.16 3.70 -10.94
N SER A 130 -0.56 4.31 -9.92
CA SER A 130 -0.05 5.69 -9.93
C SER A 130 1.43 5.77 -10.32
N CYS A 131 2.06 4.64 -10.67
CA CYS A 131 3.44 4.60 -11.09
C CYS A 131 3.62 5.19 -12.49
N GLU A 132 4.32 6.32 -12.59
CA GLU A 132 4.52 7.06 -13.85
C GLU A 132 5.16 6.21 -14.95
N VAL A 133 6.19 5.43 -14.62
CA VAL A 133 6.89 4.55 -15.58
C VAL A 133 5.96 3.46 -16.13
N CYS A 134 5.12 2.87 -15.27
CA CYS A 134 4.16 1.86 -15.69
C CYS A 134 3.01 2.46 -16.50
N GLN A 135 2.54 3.66 -16.13
CA GLN A 135 1.51 4.36 -16.90
C GLN A 135 2.04 4.75 -18.28
N GLU A 136 3.25 5.29 -18.35
CA GLU A 136 3.90 5.62 -19.62
C GLU A 136 4.00 4.38 -20.51
N LYS A 137 4.51 3.26 -19.99
CA LYS A 137 4.57 2.01 -20.75
C LYS A 137 3.21 1.55 -21.27
N LYS A 138 2.13 1.65 -20.46
CA LYS A 138 0.78 1.28 -20.89
C LYS A 138 0.29 2.14 -22.05
N LEU A 139 0.57 3.45 -22.04
CA LEU A 139 0.24 4.35 -23.14
C LEU A 139 0.94 3.93 -24.44
N TRP A 140 2.16 3.41 -24.34
CA TRP A 140 2.93 2.94 -25.49
C TRP A 140 2.53 1.56 -26.01
N ASP A 141 2.04 0.69 -25.13
CA ASP A 141 1.58 -0.67 -25.48
C ASP A 141 0.11 -0.69 -25.94
N GLU A 142 -0.62 0.44 -25.85
CA GLU A 142 -2.00 0.54 -26.28
C GLU A 142 -2.10 0.49 -27.82
N VAL A 143 -2.70 -0.59 -28.34
CA VAL A 143 -2.96 -0.72 -29.78
C VAL A 143 -4.00 0.32 -30.18
N VAL A 144 -3.54 1.40 -30.81
CA VAL A 144 -4.42 2.41 -31.40
C VAL A 144 -5.17 1.78 -32.56
N LYS A 145 -6.46 1.47 -32.34
CA LYS A 145 -7.35 1.02 -33.41
C LYS A 145 -7.69 2.22 -34.29
N VAL A 146 -7.05 2.30 -35.45
CA VAL A 146 -7.33 3.32 -36.45
C VAL A 146 -8.55 2.89 -37.28
N PRO A 147 -9.64 3.66 -37.32
CA PRO A 147 -10.78 3.37 -38.20
C PRO A 147 -10.35 3.35 -39.67
N LEU A 148 -10.97 2.48 -40.47
CA LEU A 148 -10.64 2.28 -41.88
C LEU A 148 -10.71 3.59 -42.70
N GLU A 149 -11.59 4.53 -42.35
CA GLU A 149 -11.65 5.83 -43.03
C GLU A 149 -10.39 6.70 -42.85
N ASN A 150 -9.52 6.38 -41.88
CA ASN A 150 -8.28 7.09 -41.62
C ASN A 150 -7.03 6.33 -42.09
N LEU A 151 -7.18 5.24 -42.85
CA LEU A 151 -6.05 4.42 -43.30
C LEU A 151 -5.11 5.17 -44.27
N SER A 152 -5.63 6.16 -44.99
CA SER A 152 -4.87 7.05 -45.88
C SER A 152 -4.21 8.23 -45.15
N ALA A 153 -4.49 8.42 -43.87
CA ALA A 153 -3.91 9.51 -43.09
C ALA A 153 -2.42 9.25 -42.86
N THR A 154 -1.61 10.31 -42.91
CA THR A 154 -0.20 10.20 -42.58
C THR A 154 -0.03 9.87 -41.09
N LEU A 155 1.09 9.22 -40.75
CA LEU A 155 1.42 8.88 -39.37
C LEU A 155 1.43 10.11 -38.45
N ASP A 156 1.82 11.28 -38.98
CA ASP A 156 1.76 12.56 -38.26
C ASP A 156 0.33 13.04 -37.95
N ALA A 157 -0.59 12.87 -38.91
CA ALA A 157 -2.00 13.20 -38.71
C ALA A 157 -2.64 12.26 -37.67
N LEU A 158 -2.27 10.98 -37.69
CA LEU A 158 -2.73 10.01 -36.69
C LEU A 158 -2.16 10.30 -35.29
N CYS A 159 -0.86 10.58 -35.18
CA CYS A 159 -0.24 10.94 -33.90
C CYS A 159 -0.85 12.20 -33.28
N THR A 160 -1.16 13.21 -34.10
CA THR A 160 -1.81 14.45 -33.64
C THR A 160 -3.25 14.21 -33.20
N LYS A 161 -4.01 13.41 -33.97
CA LYS A 161 -5.42 13.12 -33.72
C LYS A 161 -5.65 12.22 -32.49
N TYR A 162 -4.76 11.27 -32.25
CA TYR A 162 -4.90 10.27 -31.19
C TYR A 162 -3.94 10.48 -30.00
N ILE A 163 -3.24 11.62 -29.94
CA ILE A 163 -2.27 11.95 -28.88
C ILE A 163 -1.24 10.82 -28.69
N VAL A 164 -0.75 10.26 -29.81
CA VAL A 164 0.31 9.25 -29.77
C VAL A 164 1.63 10.01 -29.74
N LEU A 165 2.34 9.92 -28.61
CA LEU A 165 3.66 10.53 -28.48
C LEU A 165 4.59 9.96 -29.56
N ARG A 166 5.32 10.81 -30.29
CA ARG A 166 6.40 10.35 -31.20
C ARG A 166 7.67 10.19 -30.39
N ARG A 167 8.23 8.99 -30.32
CA ARG A 167 9.63 8.84 -29.89
C ARG A 167 10.50 9.40 -31.03
N ARG A 168 10.97 10.66 -30.90
CA ARG A 168 12.12 11.10 -31.70
C ARG A 168 13.30 10.26 -31.23
N VAL A 169 13.58 9.18 -31.96
CA VAL A 169 14.85 8.48 -31.85
C VAL A 169 15.90 9.54 -32.18
N LYS A 170 16.64 10.02 -31.17
CA LYS A 170 17.88 10.76 -31.44
C LYS A 170 18.83 9.76 -32.06
N CYS A 171 18.95 9.79 -33.39
CA CYS A 171 20.08 9.18 -34.06
C CYS A 171 21.34 9.84 -33.49
N ARG A 172 22.23 9.02 -32.89
CA ARG A 172 23.62 9.40 -32.63
C ARG A 172 24.40 9.20 -33.91
#